data_AF-A0A2N6DP56-F1
#
_entry.id   AF-A0A2N6DP56-F1
#
_cell.length_a   1.000
_cell.length_b   1.000
_cell.length_c   1.000
_cell.angle_alpha   90.00
_cell.angle_beta   90.00
_cell.angle_gamma   90.00
#
_symmetry.space_group_name_H-M   'P 1'
#
loop_
_entity.id
_entity.type
_entity.pdbx_description
1 polymer ?
#
loop_
_entity_poly.entity_id
_entity_poly.type
_entity_poly.pdbx_seq_one_letter_code
_entity_poly.pdbx_strand_id
1 'polypeptide(L)'
;MNLDFVKNLMLWLMVLPLVAGCSDFNEMKSSKLHGQAQRLVEQGETYQAEKVLDELVEKYPGSRLAVPAAQQRESLQRQREQQEHRLYSRLLDSYRQVFDGYLSLYGEYPGSLEAFDNSGYFFDSDYLAEIIDDRMNVYLWLPGDKRGFLLWCLHDEPARGFQLIGNSARATPFERQQGLLELENRFRVADRKGNLKILQPGS
;
A
#
# COMPACT_ATOMS: atom_id res chain seq x y z
N MET A 1 -42.48 2.37 -56.64
CA MET A 1 -41.67 2.87 -55.51
C MET A 1 -42.48 2.58 -54.24
N ASN A 2 -42.02 1.64 -53.42
CA ASN A 2 -42.85 1.05 -52.35
C ASN A 2 -42.98 2.03 -51.17
N LEU A 3 -44.20 2.51 -50.91
CA LEU A 3 -44.50 3.48 -49.84
C LEU A 3 -44.10 2.97 -48.44
N ASP A 4 -44.09 1.65 -48.24
CA ASP A 4 -43.74 1.01 -46.97
C ASP A 4 -42.23 1.03 -46.67
N PHE A 5 -41.38 1.12 -47.71
CA PHE A 5 -39.92 1.21 -47.53
C PHE A 5 -39.51 2.59 -47.01
N VAL A 6 -40.18 3.65 -47.48
CA VAL A 6 -39.92 5.03 -47.03
C VAL A 6 -40.42 5.25 -45.60
N LYS A 7 -41.56 4.64 -45.21
CA LYS A 7 -42.08 4.69 -43.83
C LYS A 7 -41.16 4.00 -42.83
N ASN A 8 -40.62 2.82 -43.16
CA ASN A 8 -39.68 2.13 -42.27
C ASN A 8 -38.32 2.85 -42.17
N LEU A 9 -37.84 3.50 -43.24
CA LEU A 9 -36.59 4.28 -43.19
C LEU A 9 -36.73 5.56 -42.35
N MET A 10 -37.90 6.20 -42.36
CA MET A 10 -38.17 7.42 -41.57
C MET A 10 -38.34 7.11 -40.07
N LEU A 11 -38.86 5.93 -39.71
CA LEU A 11 -39.02 5.53 -38.31
C LEU A 11 -37.67 5.21 -37.62
N TRP A 12 -36.69 4.71 -38.37
CA TRP A 12 -35.33 4.44 -37.84
C TRP A 12 -34.49 5.70 -37.63
N LEU A 13 -34.76 6.78 -38.36
CA LEU A 13 -34.03 8.04 -38.27
C LEU A 13 -34.46 8.92 -37.08
N MET A 14 -35.59 8.63 -36.43
CA MET A 14 -36.14 9.44 -35.34
C MET A 14 -35.73 8.97 -33.92
N VAL A 15 -35.09 7.80 -33.78
CA VAL A 15 -34.66 7.25 -32.47
C VAL A 15 -33.21 7.63 -32.11
N LEU A 16 -32.43 8.17 -33.06
CA LEU A 16 -31.01 8.47 -32.89
C LEU A 16 -30.60 9.79 -32.19
N PRO A 17 -31.43 10.82 -31.92
CA PRO A 17 -30.91 12.04 -31.31
C PRO A 17 -30.85 12.03 -29.77
N LEU A 18 -31.42 11.04 -29.07
CA LEU A 18 -31.49 11.05 -27.60
C LEU A 18 -30.21 10.57 -26.88
N VAL A 19 -29.20 10.07 -27.61
CA VAL A 19 -27.94 9.58 -27.02
C VAL A 19 -26.82 10.64 -27.07
N ALA A 20 -26.95 11.70 -27.88
CA ALA A 20 -25.91 12.70 -28.07
C ALA A 20 -25.80 13.75 -26.95
N GLY A 21 -26.87 13.99 -26.17
CA GLY A 21 -26.85 14.98 -25.07
C GLY A 21 -26.09 14.54 -23.82
N CYS A 22 -25.89 13.22 -23.63
CA CYS A 22 -25.14 12.70 -22.49
C CYS A 22 -23.63 12.71 -22.72
N SER A 23 -23.15 12.70 -23.98
CA SER A 23 -21.71 12.64 -24.26
C SER A 23 -20.99 13.91 -23.80
N ASP A 24 -21.50 15.08 -24.17
CA ASP A 24 -20.80 16.35 -23.91
C ASP A 24 -20.72 16.67 -22.41
N PHE A 25 -21.77 16.33 -21.66
CA PHE A 25 -21.77 16.48 -20.21
C PHE A 25 -20.81 15.52 -19.52
N ASN A 26 -20.74 14.27 -19.98
CA ASN A 26 -19.78 13.28 -19.47
C ASN A 26 -18.34 13.69 -19.79
N GLU A 27 -18.07 14.23 -20.99
CA GLU A 27 -16.75 14.74 -21.37
C GLU A 27 -16.32 15.95 -20.53
N MET A 28 -17.24 16.87 -20.25
CA MET A 28 -16.93 18.00 -19.37
C MET A 28 -16.58 17.53 -17.94
N LYS A 29 -17.34 16.57 -17.39
CA LYS A 29 -17.08 16.05 -16.05
C LYS A 29 -15.80 15.22 -15.96
N SER A 30 -15.53 14.37 -16.95
CA SER A 30 -14.27 13.62 -17.02
C SER A 30 -13.08 14.58 -17.12
N SER A 31 -13.18 15.65 -17.93
CA SER A 31 -12.15 16.68 -18.03
C SER A 31 -11.90 17.39 -16.70
N LYS A 32 -12.95 17.65 -15.91
CA LYS A 32 -12.82 18.26 -14.58
C LYS A 32 -12.10 17.32 -13.61
N LEU A 33 -12.45 16.04 -13.58
CA LEU A 33 -11.76 15.05 -12.72
C LEU A 33 -10.30 14.89 -13.13
N HIS A 34 -10.02 14.81 -14.43
CA HIS A 34 -8.65 14.72 -14.94
C HIS A 34 -7.81 15.93 -14.52
N GLY A 35 -8.34 17.15 -14.67
CA GLY A 35 -7.67 18.37 -14.21
C GLY A 35 -7.53 18.49 -12.68
N GLN A 36 -8.38 17.79 -11.91
CA GLN A 36 -8.20 17.66 -10.47
C GLN A 36 -7.07 16.68 -10.13
N ALA A 37 -7.03 15.52 -10.78
CA ALA A 37 -5.94 14.56 -10.61
C ALA A 37 -4.58 15.17 -10.95
N GLN A 38 -4.47 15.93 -12.04
CA GLN A 38 -3.23 16.62 -12.42
C GLN A 38 -2.75 17.59 -11.33
N ARG A 39 -3.65 18.42 -10.78
CA ARG A 39 -3.30 19.33 -9.67
C ARG A 39 -2.83 18.58 -8.43
N LEU A 40 -3.43 17.43 -8.12
CA LEU A 40 -2.99 16.58 -7.00
C LEU A 40 -1.58 16.00 -7.26
N VAL A 41 -1.28 15.58 -8.50
CA VAL A 41 0.08 15.15 -8.88
C VAL A 41 1.08 16.29 -8.71
N GLU A 42 0.75 17.51 -9.17
CA GLU A 42 1.60 18.70 -9.03
C GLU A 42 1.84 19.08 -7.56
N GLN A 43 0.89 18.77 -6.68
CA GLN A 43 0.98 18.98 -5.22
C GLN A 43 1.72 17.85 -4.50
N GLY A 44 2.09 16.77 -5.19
CA GLY A 44 2.71 15.58 -4.58
C GLY A 44 1.72 14.59 -3.97
N GLU A 45 0.42 14.87 -4.02
CA GLU A 45 -0.69 14.09 -3.45
C GLU A 45 -1.05 12.89 -4.36
N THR A 46 -0.07 12.01 -4.57
CA THR A 46 -0.13 10.94 -5.59
C THR A 46 -1.27 9.96 -5.33
N TYR A 47 -1.52 9.58 -4.07
CA TYR A 47 -2.58 8.63 -3.71
C TYR A 47 -3.98 9.20 -3.97
N GLN A 48 -4.19 10.48 -3.67
CA GLN A 48 -5.44 11.18 -3.93
C GLN A 48 -5.63 11.36 -5.44
N ALA A 49 -4.56 11.61 -6.20
CA ALA A 49 -4.61 11.63 -7.65
C ALA A 49 -5.04 10.28 -8.24
N GLU A 50 -4.48 9.16 -7.76
CA GLU A 50 -4.89 7.80 -8.13
C GLU A 50 -6.41 7.60 -7.92
N LYS A 51 -6.94 7.98 -6.74
CA LYS A 51 -8.38 7.86 -6.44
C LYS A 51 -9.27 8.67 -7.39
N VAL A 52 -8.86 9.88 -7.74
CA VAL A 52 -9.63 10.74 -8.67
C VAL A 52 -9.61 10.16 -10.08
N LEU A 53 -8.50 9.55 -10.50
CA LEU A 53 -8.39 8.86 -11.79
C LEU A 53 -9.25 7.58 -11.81
N ASP A 54 -9.29 6.81 -10.73
CA ASP A 54 -10.20 5.68 -10.59
C ASP A 54 -11.66 6.13 -10.72
N GLU A 55 -12.05 7.19 -10.02
CA GLU A 55 -13.39 7.75 -10.11
C GLU A 55 -13.73 8.19 -11.55
N LEU A 56 -12.76 8.77 -12.28
CA LEU A 56 -12.95 9.14 -13.69
C LEU A 56 -13.26 7.92 -14.55
N VAL A 57 -12.46 6.86 -14.41
CA VAL A 57 -12.58 5.64 -15.21
C VAL A 57 -13.87 4.90 -14.89
N GLU A 58 -14.24 4.83 -13.61
CA GLU A 58 -15.45 4.16 -13.14
C GLU A 58 -16.73 4.90 -13.58
N LYS A 59 -16.77 6.23 -13.41
CA LYS A 59 -17.99 7.02 -13.69
C LYS A 59 -18.15 7.39 -15.15
N TYR A 60 -17.05 7.51 -15.91
CA TYR A 60 -17.07 7.96 -17.31
C TYR A 60 -16.24 7.07 -18.24
N PRO A 61 -16.50 5.73 -18.29
CA PRO A 61 -15.69 4.79 -19.05
C PRO A 61 -15.72 5.03 -20.57
N GLY A 62 -16.76 5.69 -21.09
CA GLY A 62 -16.90 6.05 -22.50
C GLY A 62 -16.31 7.41 -22.88
N SER A 63 -15.73 8.15 -21.93
CA SER A 63 -15.12 9.45 -22.22
C SER A 63 -13.78 9.32 -22.93
N ARG A 64 -13.38 10.35 -23.68
CA ARG A 64 -12.06 10.40 -24.35
C ARG A 64 -10.89 10.31 -23.36
N LEU A 65 -11.13 10.69 -22.11
CA LEU A 65 -10.11 10.70 -21.05
C LEU A 65 -10.04 9.40 -20.24
N ALA A 66 -10.98 8.46 -20.41
CA ALA A 66 -10.99 7.22 -19.63
C ALA A 66 -9.72 6.39 -19.83
N VAL A 67 -9.31 6.16 -21.07
CA VAL A 67 -8.09 5.37 -21.37
C VAL A 67 -6.81 6.08 -20.90
N PRO A 68 -6.58 7.37 -21.20
CA PRO A 68 -5.45 8.11 -20.65
C PRO A 68 -5.42 8.13 -19.11
N ALA A 69 -6.58 8.30 -18.46
CA ALA A 69 -6.66 8.30 -17.01
C ALA A 69 -6.28 6.96 -16.39
N ALA A 70 -6.73 5.85 -16.98
CA ALA A 70 -6.35 4.51 -16.54
C ALA A 70 -4.83 4.27 -16.68
N GLN A 71 -4.23 4.69 -17.80
CA GLN A 71 -2.79 4.60 -18.02
C GLN A 71 -2.01 5.47 -17.03
N GLN A 72 -2.46 6.71 -16.81
CA GLN A 72 -1.84 7.61 -15.84
C GLN A 72 -1.92 7.02 -14.43
N ARG A 73 -3.08 6.50 -14.02
CA ARG A 73 -3.24 5.84 -12.72
C ARG A 73 -2.25 4.69 -12.55
N GLU A 74 -2.12 3.82 -13.55
CA GLU A 74 -1.18 2.70 -13.50
C GLU A 74 0.27 3.18 -13.37
N SER A 75 0.64 4.26 -14.05
CA SER A 75 1.99 4.83 -13.93
C SER A 75 2.26 5.41 -12.53
N LEU A 76 1.29 6.14 -11.96
CA LEU A 76 1.38 6.70 -10.60
C LEU A 76 1.47 5.58 -9.56
N GLN A 77 0.63 4.55 -9.69
CA GLN A 77 0.65 3.40 -8.80
C GLN A 77 2.01 2.71 -8.81
N ARG A 78 2.58 2.46 -10.00
CA ARG A 78 3.93 1.85 -10.13
C ARG A 78 5.00 2.73 -9.50
N GLN A 79 4.94 4.04 -9.71
CA GLN A 79 5.90 4.97 -9.12
C GLN A 79 5.81 4.95 -7.59
N ARG A 80 4.59 5.00 -7.03
CA ARG A 80 4.35 4.93 -5.59
C ARG A 80 4.84 3.62 -5.00
N GLU A 81 4.54 2.48 -5.64
CA GLU A 81 5.00 1.16 -5.21
C GLU A 81 6.53 1.07 -5.16
N GLN A 82 7.22 1.65 -6.15
CA GLN A 82 8.68 1.71 -6.14
C GLN A 82 9.24 2.62 -5.03
N GLN A 83 8.60 3.76 -4.78
CA GLN A 83 9.01 4.67 -3.70
C GLN A 83 8.81 4.02 -2.33
N GLU A 84 7.64 3.44 -2.08
CA GLU A 84 7.33 2.70 -0.87
C GLU A 84 8.32 1.54 -0.69
N HIS A 85 8.57 0.75 -1.74
CA HIS A 85 9.54 -0.34 -1.65
C HIS A 85 10.94 0.14 -1.22
N ARG A 86 11.44 1.25 -1.79
CA ARG A 86 12.74 1.82 -1.40
C ARG A 86 12.74 2.36 0.02
N LEU A 87 11.62 2.94 0.45
CA LEU A 87 11.45 3.49 1.79
C LEU A 87 11.59 2.38 2.84
N TYR A 88 10.91 1.25 2.64
CA TYR A 88 10.92 0.14 3.60
C TYR A 88 12.08 -0.84 3.44
N SER A 89 12.58 -1.06 2.21
CA SER A 89 13.54 -2.15 1.94
C SER A 89 14.78 -2.05 2.80
N ARG A 90 15.32 -0.83 2.98
CA ARG A 90 16.55 -0.61 3.73
C ARG A 90 16.41 -1.05 5.20
N LEU A 91 15.32 -0.66 5.85
CA LEU A 91 15.04 -1.02 7.24
C LEU A 91 14.75 -2.52 7.39
N LEU A 92 13.91 -3.07 6.52
CA LEU A 92 13.55 -4.50 6.56
C LEU A 92 14.76 -5.40 6.30
N ASP A 93 15.65 -5.01 5.39
CA ASP A 93 16.87 -5.74 5.10
C ASP A 93 17.85 -5.68 6.28
N SER A 94 17.98 -4.53 6.97
CA SER A 94 18.77 -4.42 8.20
C SER A 94 18.26 -5.36 9.30
N TYR A 95 16.94 -5.38 9.56
CA TYR A 95 16.35 -6.31 10.53
C TYR A 95 16.60 -7.77 10.14
N ARG A 96 16.44 -8.11 8.86
CA ARG A 96 16.74 -9.46 8.36
C ARG A 96 18.20 -9.83 8.62
N GLN A 97 19.15 -8.96 8.26
CA GLN A 97 20.58 -9.21 8.45
C GLN A 97 20.95 -9.44 9.91
N VAL A 98 20.37 -8.65 10.84
CA VAL A 98 20.59 -8.82 12.28
C VAL A 98 20.09 -10.18 12.75
N PHE A 99 18.85 -10.55 12.43
CA PHE A 99 18.29 -11.82 12.90
C PHE A 99 18.87 -13.05 12.20
N ASP A 100 19.19 -12.97 10.91
CA ASP A 100 19.86 -14.05 10.19
C ASP A 100 21.31 -14.22 10.66
N GLY A 101 21.98 -13.12 11.03
CA GLY A 101 23.28 -13.17 11.67
C GLY A 101 23.24 -13.84 13.05
N TYR A 102 22.22 -13.52 13.85
CA TYR A 102 21.96 -14.21 15.12
C TYR A 102 21.72 -15.71 14.90
N LEU A 103 20.83 -16.06 13.97
CA LEU A 103 20.55 -17.46 13.60
C LEU A 103 21.82 -18.19 13.17
N SER A 104 22.67 -17.54 12.38
CA SER A 104 23.91 -18.13 11.87
C SER A 104 24.93 -18.44 12.97
N LEU A 105 24.93 -17.65 14.06
CA LEU A 105 25.86 -17.84 15.18
C LEU A 105 25.33 -18.82 16.24
N TYR A 106 24.03 -18.75 16.56
CA TYR A 106 23.44 -19.52 17.65
C TYR A 106 22.62 -20.74 17.19
N GLY A 107 22.37 -20.88 15.89
CA GLY A 107 21.60 -21.97 15.30
C GLY A 107 20.08 -21.85 15.46
N GLU A 108 19.60 -20.81 16.14
CA GLU A 108 18.18 -20.52 16.38
C GLU A 108 17.94 -19.01 16.43
N TYR A 109 16.70 -18.55 16.20
CA TYR A 109 16.32 -17.15 16.40
C TYR A 109 16.14 -16.83 17.88
N PRO A 110 16.25 -15.56 18.30
CA PRO A 110 15.99 -15.21 19.70
C PRO A 110 14.51 -15.44 20.04
N GLY A 111 14.25 -16.14 21.14
CA GLY A 111 12.89 -16.41 21.61
C GLY A 111 12.26 -15.26 22.42
N SER A 112 13.05 -14.26 22.80
CA SER A 112 12.61 -13.07 23.53
C SER A 112 13.60 -11.94 23.35
N LEU A 113 13.20 -10.72 23.69
CA LEU A 113 14.09 -9.55 23.66
C LEU A 113 15.24 -9.69 24.66
N GLU A 114 14.95 -10.16 25.87
CA GLU A 114 15.96 -10.37 26.90
C GLU A 114 17.02 -11.39 26.48
N ALA A 115 16.61 -12.48 25.82
CA ALA A 115 17.54 -13.47 25.28
C ALA A 115 18.36 -12.90 24.11
N PHE A 116 17.82 -11.95 23.35
CA PHE A 116 18.55 -11.27 22.29
C PHE A 116 19.64 -10.36 22.88
N ASP A 117 19.25 -9.46 23.80
CA ASP A 117 20.12 -8.46 24.41
C ASP A 117 21.25 -9.09 25.26
N ASN A 118 20.97 -10.21 25.94
CA ASN A 118 21.95 -10.87 26.82
C ASN A 118 22.71 -12.03 26.17
N SER A 119 22.56 -12.23 24.86
CA SER A 119 23.20 -13.36 24.14
C SER A 119 24.73 -13.20 23.98
N GLY A 120 25.25 -11.98 24.11
CA GLY A 120 26.61 -11.64 23.67
C GLY A 120 26.73 -11.44 22.15
N TYR A 121 25.61 -11.42 21.43
CA TYR A 121 25.58 -10.97 20.04
C TYR A 121 25.93 -9.49 19.94
N PHE A 122 26.58 -9.10 18.84
CA PHE A 122 27.07 -7.73 18.67
C PHE A 122 25.95 -6.69 18.52
N PHE A 123 24.80 -7.10 17.95
CA PHE A 123 23.63 -6.24 17.80
C PHE A 123 22.60 -6.57 18.87
N ASP A 124 22.01 -5.54 19.45
CA ASP A 124 20.98 -5.63 20.49
C ASP A 124 19.72 -4.87 20.09
N SER A 125 18.73 -4.84 20.97
CA SER A 125 17.48 -4.14 20.72
C SER A 125 17.62 -2.61 20.70
N ASP A 126 18.69 -2.05 21.29
CA ASP A 126 18.97 -0.61 21.19
C ASP A 126 19.42 -0.27 19.77
N TYR A 127 20.34 -1.05 19.20
CA TYR A 127 20.71 -0.94 17.78
C TYR A 127 19.49 -1.03 16.86
N LEU A 128 18.60 -2.00 17.10
CA LEU A 128 17.38 -2.16 16.31
C LEU A 128 16.45 -0.94 16.40
N ALA A 129 16.38 -0.27 17.55
CA ALA A 129 15.60 0.94 17.73
C ALA A 129 16.24 2.16 17.04
N GLU A 130 17.57 2.27 17.07
CA GLU A 130 18.33 3.37 16.47
C GLU A 130 18.25 3.43 14.95
N ILE A 131 18.13 2.27 14.27
CA ILE A 131 18.04 2.23 12.81
C ILE A 131 16.65 2.61 12.25
N ILE A 132 15.65 2.80 13.12
CA ILE A 132 14.29 3.16 12.71
C ILE A 132 14.23 4.66 12.43
N ASP A 133 13.72 5.03 11.25
CA ASP A 133 13.45 6.43 10.91
C ASP A 133 12.38 7.03 11.85
N ASP A 134 12.49 8.31 12.18
CA ASP A 134 11.59 9.01 13.09
C ASP A 134 10.11 8.92 12.69
N ARG A 135 9.82 8.80 11.38
CA ARG A 135 8.48 8.69 10.81
C ARG A 135 7.97 7.26 10.68
N MET A 136 8.74 6.29 11.17
CA MET A 136 8.41 4.88 11.12
C MET A 136 8.13 4.31 12.51
N ASN A 137 7.27 3.30 12.54
CA ASN A 137 7.00 2.50 13.71
C ASN A 137 7.20 1.04 13.35
N VAL A 138 8.00 0.34 14.14
CA VAL A 138 8.28 -1.08 13.97
C VAL A 138 7.64 -1.86 15.10
N TYR A 139 6.93 -2.93 14.76
CA TYR A 139 6.33 -3.83 15.71
C TYR A 139 7.01 -5.20 15.53
N LEU A 140 7.66 -5.69 16.57
CA LEU A 140 8.43 -6.93 16.55
C LEU A 140 7.77 -7.94 17.48
N TRP A 141 7.49 -9.13 16.95
CA TRP A 141 7.12 -10.28 17.74
C TRP A 141 8.16 -11.40 17.57
N LEU A 142 8.68 -11.87 18.70
CA LEU A 142 9.54 -13.05 18.80
C LEU A 142 8.70 -14.20 19.36
N PRO A 143 8.28 -15.17 18.53
CA PRO A 143 7.67 -16.38 19.03
C PRO A 143 8.72 -17.15 19.84
N GLY A 144 8.42 -17.43 21.10
CA GLY A 144 9.34 -18.12 22.01
C GLY A 144 9.76 -19.53 21.59
N ASP A 145 9.22 -20.04 20.47
CA ASP A 145 9.63 -21.30 19.84
C ASP A 145 10.94 -21.19 19.03
N LYS A 146 11.51 -19.97 18.92
CA LYS A 146 12.82 -19.68 18.30
C LYS A 146 12.92 -20.04 16.81
N ARG A 147 11.77 -20.24 16.15
CA ARG A 147 11.73 -20.63 14.72
C ARG A 147 11.76 -19.46 13.75
N GLY A 148 11.58 -18.24 14.25
CA GLY A 148 11.55 -17.05 13.42
C GLY A 148 11.18 -15.81 14.23
N PHE A 149 10.88 -14.76 13.50
CA PHE A 149 10.33 -13.51 14.02
C PHE A 149 9.27 -13.00 13.06
N LEU A 150 8.41 -12.12 13.57
CA LEU A 150 7.41 -11.40 12.81
C LEU A 150 7.59 -9.91 13.03
N LEU A 151 7.66 -9.17 11.94
CA LEU A 151 7.93 -7.73 11.95
C LEU A 151 6.85 -7.04 11.13
N TRP A 152 6.28 -5.96 11.66
CA TRP A 152 5.44 -5.04 10.92
C TRP A 152 6.06 -3.66 10.95
N CYS A 153 6.24 -3.07 9.78
CA CYS A 153 6.79 -1.73 9.62
C CYS A 153 5.71 -0.81 9.06
N LEU A 154 5.46 0.29 9.77
CA LEU A 154 4.49 1.32 9.41
C LEU A 154 5.22 2.66 9.25
N HIS A 155 4.78 3.49 8.30
CA HIS A 155 5.23 4.88 8.18
C HIS A 155 4.01 5.79 8.34
N ASP A 156 4.25 7.03 8.77
CA ASP A 156 3.16 7.96 9.12
C ASP A 156 2.34 8.45 7.92
N GLU A 157 2.94 8.46 6.73
CA GLU A 157 2.36 9.00 5.50
C GLU A 157 1.72 7.95 4.57
N PRO A 158 2.42 6.90 4.09
CA PRO A 158 1.81 5.97 3.17
C PRO A 158 0.68 5.19 3.87
N ALA A 159 -0.36 4.92 3.10
CA ALA A 159 -1.52 4.16 3.57
C ALA A 159 -1.22 2.67 3.76
N ARG A 160 -0.01 2.20 3.38
CA ARG A 160 0.42 0.81 3.48
C ARG A 160 1.58 0.64 4.46
N GLY A 161 1.64 -0.53 5.07
CA GLY A 161 2.79 -1.04 5.81
C GLY A 161 3.41 -2.24 5.13
N PHE A 162 4.52 -2.72 5.68
CA PHE A 162 5.17 -3.94 5.22
C PHE A 162 5.39 -4.91 6.36
N GLN A 163 5.09 -6.18 6.11
CA GLN A 163 5.33 -7.27 7.04
C GLN A 163 6.52 -8.11 6.57
N LEU A 164 7.38 -8.51 7.50
CA LEU A 164 8.46 -9.46 7.28
C LEU A 164 8.31 -10.64 8.25
N ILE A 165 8.48 -11.85 7.71
CA ILE A 165 8.56 -13.09 8.47
C ILE A 165 9.99 -13.60 8.33
N GLY A 166 10.65 -13.98 9.43
CA GLY A 166 12.09 -14.29 9.45
C GLY A 166 12.57 -15.32 8.42
N ASN A 167 11.70 -16.25 8.01
CA ASN A 167 12.02 -17.26 6.99
C ASN A 167 11.47 -16.95 5.59
N SER A 168 10.90 -15.76 5.39
CA SER A 168 10.33 -15.32 4.10
C SER A 168 11.36 -14.54 3.30
N ALA A 169 11.52 -14.91 2.03
CA ALA A 169 12.33 -14.18 1.08
C ALA A 169 11.81 -12.78 0.76
N ARG A 170 10.54 -12.48 1.06
CA ARG A 170 9.90 -11.22 0.68
C ARG A 170 9.10 -10.61 1.83
N ALA A 171 9.18 -9.29 1.91
CA ALA A 171 8.25 -8.50 2.68
C ALA A 171 6.91 -8.39 1.94
N THR A 172 5.81 -8.46 2.67
CA THR A 172 4.45 -8.42 2.12
C THR A 172 3.79 -7.09 2.48
N PRO A 173 3.27 -6.32 1.51
CA PRO A 173 2.56 -5.10 1.82
C PRO A 173 1.19 -5.40 2.45
N PHE A 174 0.72 -4.52 3.31
CA PHE A 174 -0.62 -4.58 3.89
C PHE A 174 -1.19 -3.17 4.06
N GLU A 175 -2.52 -3.03 4.08
CA GLU A 175 -3.19 -1.75 4.34
C GLU A 175 -3.02 -1.35 5.81
N ARG A 176 -2.51 -0.14 6.08
CA ARG A 176 -2.11 0.32 7.42
C ARG A 176 -3.24 0.18 8.44
N GLN A 177 -4.45 0.60 8.10
CA GLN A 177 -5.59 0.54 9.02
C GLN A 177 -5.94 -0.91 9.38
N GLN A 178 -5.94 -1.81 8.39
CA GLN A 178 -6.22 -3.21 8.61
C GLN A 178 -5.11 -3.88 9.44
N GLY A 179 -3.85 -3.57 9.15
CA GLY A 179 -2.73 -4.14 9.91
C GLY A 179 -2.65 -3.61 11.35
N LEU A 180 -2.99 -2.34 11.60
CA LEU A 180 -3.10 -1.81 12.96
C LEU A 180 -4.23 -2.50 13.74
N LEU A 181 -5.40 -2.69 13.12
CA LEU A 181 -6.50 -3.42 13.73
C LEU A 181 -6.12 -4.88 14.02
N GLU A 182 -5.41 -5.53 13.10
CA GLU A 182 -4.90 -6.89 13.32
C GLU A 182 -3.92 -6.94 14.49
N LEU A 183 -2.98 -5.98 14.56
CA LEU A 183 -2.01 -5.87 15.64
C LEU A 183 -2.70 -5.69 16.99
N GLU A 184 -3.69 -4.79 17.07
CA GLU A 184 -4.45 -4.52 18.30
C GLU A 184 -5.31 -5.70 18.74
N ASN A 185 -5.89 -6.45 17.80
CA ASN A 185 -6.74 -7.60 18.11
C ASN A 185 -5.94 -8.84 18.54
N ARG A 186 -4.70 -8.98 18.06
CA ARG A 186 -3.90 -10.20 18.25
C ARG A 186 -2.79 -10.04 19.27
N PHE A 187 -2.32 -8.81 19.48
CA PHE A 187 -1.14 -8.54 20.27
C PHE A 187 -1.38 -7.38 21.24
N ARG A 188 -0.59 -7.40 22.31
CA ARG A 188 -0.39 -6.25 23.18
C ARG A 188 1.06 -5.81 23.09
N VAL A 189 1.31 -4.52 23.23
CA VAL A 189 2.67 -3.99 23.34
C VAL A 189 3.18 -4.30 24.75
N ALA A 190 4.18 -5.16 24.85
CA ALA A 190 4.79 -5.57 26.11
C ALA A 190 5.94 -4.65 26.52
N ASP A 191 6.66 -4.10 25.55
CA ASP A 191 7.77 -3.19 25.79
C ASP A 191 7.92 -2.19 24.63
N ARG A 192 8.61 -1.07 24.88
CA ARG A 192 8.87 0.00 23.91
C ARG A 192 10.29 0.53 24.04
N LYS A 193 10.98 0.61 22.91
CA LYS A 193 12.26 1.32 22.76
C LYS A 193 12.14 2.31 21.61
N GLY A 194 11.82 3.57 21.93
CA GLY A 194 11.52 4.59 20.92
C GLY A 194 10.40 4.15 19.97
N ASN A 195 10.72 4.08 18.67
CA ASN A 195 9.81 3.65 17.61
C ASN A 195 9.71 2.12 17.43
N LEU A 196 10.47 1.35 18.21
CA LEU A 196 10.37 -0.11 18.29
C LEU A 196 9.36 -0.51 19.38
N LYS A 197 8.34 -1.27 18.99
CA LYS A 197 7.31 -1.83 19.88
C LYS A 197 7.44 -3.34 19.91
N ILE A 198 7.64 -3.89 21.09
CA ILE A 198 7.76 -5.33 21.27
C ILE A 198 6.39 -5.90 21.60
N LEU A 199 6.00 -6.92 20.85
CA LEU A 199 4.69 -7.53 20.91
C LEU A 199 4.69 -8.82 21.73
N GLN A 200 3.58 -9.06 22.42
CA GLN A 200 3.21 -10.35 22.98
C GLN A 200 1.77 -10.70 22.56
N PRO A 201 1.40 -11.99 22.52
CA PRO A 201 0.01 -12.39 22.26
C PRO A 201 -0.97 -11.67 23.18
N GLY A 202 -2.07 -11.17 22.62
CA GLY A 202 -3.22 -10.68 23.36
C GLY A 202 -3.91 -11.82 24.09
N SER A 203 -4.35 -11.56 25.32
CA SER A 203 -5.10 -12.50 26.16
C SER A 203 -6.55 -12.64 25.70
#